data_AF-A0A063B9T8-F1
#
_entry.id   AF-A0A063B9T8-F1
#
_cell.length_a   1.000
_cell.length_b   1.000
_cell.length_c   1.000
_cell.angle_alpha   90.00
_cell.angle_beta   90.00
_cell.angle_gamma   90.00
#
_symmetry.space_group_name_H-M   'P 1'
#
loop_
_entity.id
_entity.type
_entity.pdbx_description
1 polymer ?
#
loop_
_entity_poly.entity_id
_entity_poly.type
_entity_poly.pdbx_seq_one_letter_code
_entity_poly.pdbx_strand_id
1 'polypeptide(L)'
;MYRHLLVTVDDTPGGIDAVGHALELARSLGARVTFVLSGDASHRYLPEAQASEHGAKVEAAARAQGVSYAIASGSSASLADTARELGCDLICVAAQAAGAAREGRGLDASAVPVLVCPASEASAAGRAITRCLDAHRAVTGVLHALLRHGTARGTPAGDAGVLRRVLADLAGLQALRREDGPEPSLFAMLRVRTETVDAELDELDRQQRRDTHALDELARMTQQTMPSAGFDAALAAYARGVFEQMGREEGVIFPAARRYLSEADWIELESKAEEGADAPLPATDEPEGAPRASD
;
A
#
# COMPACT_ATOMS: atom_id res chain seq x y z
N MET A 1 -21.84 -16.63 -16.62
CA MET A 1 -21.33 -15.33 -16.13
C MET A 1 -20.57 -15.62 -14.86
N TYR A 2 -19.34 -15.10 -14.71
CA TYR A 2 -18.50 -15.39 -13.54
C TYR A 2 -19.14 -14.84 -12.26
N ARG A 3 -19.11 -15.62 -11.19
CA ARG A 3 -19.76 -15.31 -9.90
C ARG A 3 -18.78 -15.32 -8.74
N HIS A 4 -17.62 -15.95 -8.90
CA HIS A 4 -16.62 -16.08 -7.84
C HIS A 4 -15.20 -16.04 -8.39
N LEU A 5 -14.52 -14.91 -8.15
CA LEU A 5 -13.16 -14.66 -8.61
C LEU A 5 -12.16 -15.08 -7.53
N LEU A 6 -11.11 -15.80 -7.92
CA LEU A 6 -9.90 -15.99 -7.13
C LEU A 6 -8.86 -14.95 -7.55
N VAL A 7 -8.27 -14.21 -6.62
CA VAL A 7 -7.30 -13.14 -6.91
C VAL A 7 -6.02 -13.39 -6.14
N THR A 8 -4.88 -13.44 -6.81
CA THR A 8 -3.57 -13.50 -6.14
C THR A 8 -3.15 -12.12 -5.66
N VAL A 9 -2.62 -12.05 -4.44
CA VAL A 9 -2.14 -10.81 -3.83
C VAL A 9 -0.64 -10.88 -3.66
N ASP A 10 0.05 -9.85 -4.15
CA ASP A 10 1.47 -9.58 -3.94
C ASP A 10 1.72 -8.06 -3.97
N ASP A 11 2.90 -7.62 -3.52
CA ASP A 11 3.28 -6.19 -3.48
C ASP A 11 3.90 -5.67 -4.79
N THR A 12 3.88 -6.48 -5.85
CA THR A 12 4.38 -6.02 -7.15
C THR A 12 3.38 -5.04 -7.75
N PRO A 13 3.83 -4.03 -8.53
CA PRO A 13 2.93 -3.13 -9.24
C PRO A 13 1.85 -3.88 -10.05
N GLY A 14 2.23 -4.99 -10.69
CA GLY A 14 1.31 -5.83 -11.45
C GLY A 14 0.28 -6.57 -10.58
N GLY A 15 0.64 -7.00 -9.37
CA GLY A 15 -0.30 -7.62 -8.43
C GLY A 15 -1.32 -6.63 -7.89
N ILE A 16 -0.88 -5.41 -7.58
CA ILE A 16 -1.75 -4.32 -7.14
C ILE A 16 -2.74 -3.93 -8.25
N ASP A 17 -2.26 -3.77 -9.49
CA ASP A 17 -3.11 -3.53 -10.66
C ASP A 17 -4.12 -4.70 -10.86
N ALA A 18 -3.69 -5.96 -10.66
CA ALA A 18 -4.55 -7.12 -10.77
C ALA A 18 -5.67 -7.14 -9.72
N VAL A 19 -5.38 -6.75 -8.48
CA VAL A 19 -6.39 -6.60 -7.41
C VAL A 19 -7.41 -5.53 -7.79
N GLY A 20 -6.96 -4.35 -8.24
CA GLY A 20 -7.84 -3.27 -8.68
C GLY A 20 -8.77 -3.69 -9.80
N HIS A 21 -8.23 -4.30 -10.88
CA HIS A 21 -9.03 -4.78 -12.00
C HIS A 21 -10.00 -5.89 -11.61
N ALA A 22 -9.59 -6.82 -10.75
CA ALA A 22 -10.47 -7.89 -10.29
C ALA A 22 -11.65 -7.36 -9.46
N LEU A 23 -11.42 -6.34 -8.63
CA LEU A 23 -12.48 -5.70 -7.85
C LEU A 23 -13.46 -4.92 -8.72
N GLU A 24 -12.98 -4.16 -9.71
CA GLU A 24 -13.85 -3.48 -10.68
C GLU A 24 -14.71 -4.46 -11.47
N LEU A 25 -14.09 -5.56 -11.94
CA LEU A 25 -14.80 -6.63 -12.63
C LEU A 25 -15.85 -7.27 -11.72
N ALA A 26 -15.47 -7.65 -10.49
CA ALA A 26 -16.39 -8.27 -9.55
C ALA A 26 -17.58 -7.37 -9.22
N ARG A 27 -17.35 -6.07 -9.00
CA ARG A 27 -18.40 -5.07 -8.80
C ARG A 27 -19.36 -5.00 -10.00
N SER A 28 -18.82 -4.97 -11.23
CA SER A 28 -19.64 -4.92 -12.45
C SER A 28 -20.50 -6.16 -12.68
N LEU A 29 -20.03 -7.33 -12.22
CA LEU A 29 -20.70 -8.62 -12.38
C LEU A 29 -21.60 -8.98 -11.20
N GLY A 30 -21.52 -8.25 -10.08
CA GLY A 30 -22.12 -8.68 -8.81
C GLY A 30 -21.49 -9.98 -8.29
N ALA A 31 -20.22 -10.22 -8.60
CA ALA A 31 -19.48 -11.41 -8.20
C ALA A 31 -18.81 -11.20 -6.83
N ARG A 32 -18.50 -12.31 -6.15
CA ARG A 32 -17.68 -12.29 -4.93
C ARG A 32 -16.21 -12.54 -5.28
N VAL A 33 -15.31 -12.10 -4.40
CA VAL A 33 -13.85 -12.28 -4.55
C VAL A 33 -13.29 -13.12 -3.41
N THR A 34 -12.34 -13.99 -3.71
CA THR A 34 -11.47 -14.58 -2.69
C THR A 34 -10.02 -14.22 -2.99
N PHE A 35 -9.40 -13.51 -2.06
CA PHE A 35 -7.99 -13.16 -2.13
C PHE A 35 -7.16 -14.32 -1.60
N VAL A 36 -6.12 -14.68 -2.35
CA VAL A 36 -5.09 -15.62 -1.92
C VAL A 36 -3.83 -14.83 -1.69
N LEU A 37 -3.41 -14.75 -0.43
CA LEU A 37 -2.15 -14.11 -0.08
C LEU A 37 -1.02 -15.04 -0.52
N SER A 38 -0.30 -14.66 -1.57
CA SER A 38 0.79 -15.47 -2.11
C SER A 38 1.92 -15.53 -1.10
N GLY A 39 2.11 -16.70 -0.48
CA GLY A 39 3.39 -17.02 0.13
C GLY A 39 4.38 -17.25 -1.00
N ASP A 40 5.35 -16.36 -1.18
CA ASP A 40 6.48 -16.62 -2.07
C ASP A 40 7.05 -18.02 -1.72
N ALA A 41 7.17 -18.91 -2.71
CA ALA A 41 7.73 -20.24 -2.50
C ALA A 41 9.17 -20.20 -1.96
N SER A 42 9.85 -19.06 -2.14
CA SER A 42 11.17 -18.74 -1.57
C SER A 42 11.12 -18.42 -0.06
N HIS A 43 9.96 -18.00 0.42
CA HIS A 43 9.66 -17.68 1.82
C HIS A 43 8.46 -18.51 2.30
N ARG A 44 8.71 -19.81 2.56
CA ARG A 44 7.72 -20.79 3.08
C ARG A 44 6.99 -20.39 4.38
N TYR A 45 7.30 -19.24 4.95
CA TYR A 45 6.56 -18.59 6.01
C TYR A 45 6.52 -17.10 5.69
N LEU A 46 5.37 -16.57 5.26
CA LEU A 46 5.13 -15.14 5.40
C LEU A 46 5.11 -14.85 6.91
N PRO A 47 5.92 -13.91 7.43
CA PRO A 47 5.73 -13.41 8.78
C PRO A 47 4.28 -12.97 8.97
N GLU A 48 3.69 -13.26 10.12
CA GLU A 48 2.30 -12.92 10.48
C GLU A 48 1.96 -11.44 10.19
N ALA A 49 2.95 -10.56 10.34
CA ALA A 49 2.86 -9.15 10.00
C ALA A 49 2.55 -8.88 8.51
N GLN A 50 3.17 -9.63 7.58
CA GLN A 50 2.94 -9.46 6.13
C GLN A 50 1.56 -9.99 5.72
N ALA A 51 1.15 -11.14 6.27
CA ALA A 51 -0.20 -11.65 6.05
C ALA A 51 -1.27 -10.69 6.60
N SER A 52 -0.99 -10.04 7.74
CA SER A 52 -1.85 -8.99 8.28
C SER A 52 -1.85 -7.72 7.44
N GLU A 53 -0.73 -7.33 6.83
CA GLU A 53 -0.65 -6.20 5.91
C GLU A 53 -1.52 -6.44 4.67
N HIS A 54 -1.22 -7.50 3.91
CA HIS A 54 -1.93 -7.77 2.66
C HIS A 54 -3.42 -7.99 2.92
N GLY A 55 -3.74 -8.68 4.02
CA GLY A 55 -5.11 -8.86 4.47
C GLY A 55 -5.82 -7.52 4.70
N ALA A 56 -5.21 -6.58 5.43
CA ALA A 56 -5.77 -5.26 5.70
C ALA A 56 -5.98 -4.45 4.41
N LYS A 57 -5.00 -4.46 3.49
CA LYS A 57 -5.08 -3.76 2.20
C LYS A 57 -6.25 -4.26 1.35
N VAL A 58 -6.33 -5.57 1.10
CA VAL A 58 -7.37 -6.12 0.21
C VAL A 58 -8.76 -6.10 0.83
N GLU A 59 -8.85 -6.21 2.16
CA GLU A 59 -10.08 -6.03 2.92
C GLU A 59 -10.62 -4.61 2.76
N ALA A 60 -9.74 -3.59 2.91
CA ALA A 60 -10.13 -2.20 2.76
C ALA A 60 -10.54 -1.88 1.30
N ALA A 61 -9.77 -2.36 0.33
CA ALA A 61 -10.08 -2.24 -1.10
C ALA A 61 -11.46 -2.82 -1.45
N ALA A 62 -11.73 -4.06 -1.02
CA ALA A 62 -12.99 -4.74 -1.31
C ALA A 62 -14.18 -4.06 -0.64
N ARG A 63 -14.03 -3.60 0.61
CA ARG A 63 -15.08 -2.85 1.31
C ARG A 63 -15.40 -1.53 0.63
N ALA A 64 -14.38 -0.78 0.21
CA ALA A 64 -14.55 0.49 -0.50
C ALA A 64 -15.27 0.31 -1.84
N GLN A 65 -15.04 -0.80 -2.54
CA GLN A 65 -15.76 -1.15 -3.78
C GLN A 65 -17.15 -1.78 -3.55
N GLY A 66 -17.53 -2.06 -2.29
CA GLY A 66 -18.79 -2.74 -1.96
C GLY A 66 -18.85 -4.20 -2.44
N VAL A 67 -17.70 -4.85 -2.62
CA VAL A 67 -17.59 -6.23 -3.15
C VAL A 67 -17.59 -7.22 -1.98
N SER A 68 -18.37 -8.30 -2.12
CA SER A 68 -18.30 -9.42 -1.15
C SER A 68 -16.96 -10.14 -1.28
N TYR A 69 -16.23 -10.31 -0.18
CA TYR A 69 -14.90 -10.89 -0.20
C TYR A 69 -14.69 -11.98 0.87
N ALA A 70 -13.67 -12.81 0.64
CA ALA A 70 -13.04 -13.67 1.63
C ALA A 70 -11.51 -13.62 1.44
N ILE A 71 -10.76 -13.93 2.48
CA ILE A 71 -9.29 -14.02 2.43
C ILE A 71 -8.91 -15.45 2.78
N ALA A 72 -8.13 -16.09 1.90
CA ALA A 72 -7.57 -17.40 2.09
C ALA A 72 -6.05 -17.29 2.23
N SER A 73 -5.48 -18.08 3.14
CA SER A 73 -4.03 -18.26 3.20
C SER A 73 -3.59 -19.12 2.00
N GLY A 74 -2.49 -18.74 1.35
CA GLY A 74 -1.92 -19.55 0.27
C GLY A 74 -1.61 -20.96 0.75
N SER A 75 -2.13 -21.97 0.07
CA SER A 75 -1.77 -23.38 0.30
C SER A 75 -0.62 -23.79 -0.62
N SER A 76 0.02 -24.93 -0.35
CA SER A 76 1.00 -25.53 -1.27
C SER A 76 0.37 -26.11 -2.55
N ALA A 77 -0.96 -26.10 -2.66
CA ALA A 77 -1.68 -26.56 -3.84
C ALA A 77 -1.55 -25.54 -4.99
N SER A 78 -1.77 -26.00 -6.22
CA SER A 78 -1.78 -25.09 -7.36
C SER A 78 -2.92 -24.07 -7.24
N LEU A 79 -2.79 -22.91 -7.90
CA LEU A 79 -3.86 -21.91 -7.95
C LEU A 79 -5.16 -22.49 -8.54
N ALA A 80 -5.06 -23.40 -9.51
CA ALA A 80 -6.21 -24.07 -10.10
C ALA A 80 -6.92 -25.00 -9.10
N ASP A 81 -6.16 -25.69 -8.24
CA ASP A 81 -6.74 -26.55 -7.19
C ASP A 81 -7.40 -25.71 -6.11
N THR A 82 -6.75 -24.64 -5.69
CA THR A 82 -7.30 -23.66 -4.73
C THR A 82 -8.59 -23.05 -5.27
N ALA A 83 -8.62 -22.66 -6.55
CA ALA A 83 -9.83 -22.16 -7.20
C ALA A 83 -10.97 -23.18 -7.16
N ARG A 84 -10.67 -24.45 -7.46
CA ARG A 84 -11.68 -25.52 -7.48
C ARG A 84 -12.22 -25.83 -6.09
N GLU A 85 -11.35 -25.91 -5.09
CA GLU A 85 -11.73 -26.16 -3.69
C GLU A 85 -12.64 -25.06 -3.15
N LEU A 86 -12.33 -23.80 -3.48
CA LEU A 86 -13.10 -22.64 -3.04
C LEU A 86 -14.34 -22.38 -3.93
N GLY A 87 -14.52 -23.13 -5.02
CA GLY A 87 -15.62 -22.96 -5.97
C GLY A 87 -15.52 -21.69 -6.81
N CYS A 88 -14.32 -21.18 -7.04
CA CYS A 88 -14.05 -20.05 -7.91
C CYS A 88 -14.21 -20.43 -9.38
N ASP A 89 -14.81 -19.56 -10.18
CA ASP A 89 -15.08 -19.75 -11.60
C ASP A 89 -14.24 -18.84 -12.52
N LEU A 90 -13.40 -17.97 -11.94
CA LEU A 90 -12.39 -17.18 -12.63
C LEU A 90 -11.15 -17.00 -11.75
N ILE A 91 -9.96 -17.11 -12.31
CA ILE A 91 -8.69 -16.78 -11.65
C ILE A 91 -8.15 -15.48 -12.23
N CYS A 92 -7.87 -14.49 -11.39
CA CYS A 92 -7.25 -13.22 -11.76
C CYS A 92 -5.83 -13.16 -11.21
N VAL A 93 -4.86 -12.97 -12.10
CA VAL A 93 -3.42 -12.95 -11.78
C VAL A 93 -2.72 -11.82 -12.52
N ALA A 94 -1.66 -11.28 -11.92
CA ALA A 94 -0.74 -10.40 -12.62
C ALA A 94 0.02 -11.15 -13.73
N ALA A 95 0.43 -10.44 -14.79
CA ALA A 95 1.19 -11.04 -15.90
C ALA A 95 2.46 -11.79 -15.47
N GLN A 96 3.20 -11.24 -14.51
CA GLN A 96 4.42 -11.85 -13.97
C GLN A 96 4.09 -13.13 -13.17
N ALA A 97 3.07 -13.08 -12.30
CA ALA A 97 2.60 -14.23 -11.54
C ALA A 97 2.04 -15.34 -12.45
N ALA A 98 1.38 -14.98 -13.55
CA ALA A 98 0.89 -15.93 -14.55
C ALA A 98 2.05 -16.70 -15.22
N GLY A 99 3.18 -16.04 -15.50
CA GLY A 99 4.38 -16.69 -16.02
C GLY A 99 4.92 -17.76 -15.08
N ALA A 100 5.17 -17.39 -13.82
CA ALA A 100 5.67 -18.31 -12.80
C ALA A 100 4.72 -19.49 -12.54
N ALA A 101 3.40 -19.23 -12.49
CA ALA A 101 2.40 -20.26 -12.26
C ALA A 101 2.16 -21.19 -13.47
N ARG A 102 2.50 -20.74 -14.70
CA ARG A 102 2.55 -21.59 -15.91
C ARG A 102 3.79 -22.48 -15.93
N GLU A 103 4.96 -21.93 -15.59
CA GLU A 103 6.22 -22.69 -15.49
C GLU A 103 6.13 -23.82 -14.45
N GLY A 104 5.38 -23.60 -13.36
CA GLY A 104 5.03 -24.62 -12.37
C GLY A 104 3.97 -25.66 -12.79
N ARG A 105 3.52 -25.66 -14.07
CA ARG A 105 2.46 -26.53 -14.63
C ARG A 105 1.08 -26.43 -13.96
N GLY A 106 0.77 -25.32 -13.28
CA GLY A 106 -0.48 -25.17 -12.51
C GLY A 106 -1.63 -24.48 -13.25
N LEU A 107 -1.34 -23.53 -14.15
CA LEU A 107 -2.38 -22.75 -14.85
C LEU A 107 -2.77 -23.30 -16.22
N ASP A 108 -1.84 -23.88 -16.98
CA ASP A 108 -2.13 -24.36 -18.35
C ASP A 108 -3.02 -25.62 -18.38
N ALA A 109 -3.12 -26.34 -17.27
CA ALA A 109 -4.05 -27.46 -17.08
C ALA A 109 -5.32 -27.07 -16.31
N SER A 110 -5.51 -25.78 -16.01
CA SER A 110 -6.66 -25.30 -15.25
C SER A 110 -7.96 -25.43 -16.05
N ALA A 111 -8.96 -26.08 -15.46
CA ALA A 111 -10.34 -26.05 -15.98
C ALA A 111 -11.05 -24.71 -15.68
N VAL A 112 -10.47 -23.88 -14.81
CA VAL A 112 -10.98 -22.55 -14.46
C VAL A 112 -10.31 -21.51 -15.37
N PRO A 113 -11.09 -20.65 -16.05
CA PRO A 113 -10.53 -19.56 -16.86
C PRO A 113 -9.59 -18.66 -16.09
N VAL A 114 -8.54 -18.17 -16.75
CA VAL A 114 -7.51 -17.30 -16.16
C VAL A 114 -7.51 -15.95 -16.87
N LEU A 115 -7.75 -14.88 -16.13
CA LEU A 115 -7.59 -13.49 -16.54
C LEU A 115 -6.21 -13.01 -16.12
N VAL A 116 -5.39 -12.66 -17.10
CA VAL A 116 -4.05 -12.12 -16.87
C VAL A 116 -4.09 -10.60 -17.00
N CYS A 117 -3.77 -9.90 -15.92
CA CYS A 117 -3.74 -8.43 -15.88
C CYS A 117 -2.35 -7.94 -16.35
N PRO A 118 -2.28 -7.13 -17.42
CA PRO A 118 -1.01 -6.60 -17.92
C PRO A 118 -0.44 -5.56 -16.96
N ALA A 119 0.90 -5.49 -16.87
CA ALA A 119 1.57 -4.41 -16.15
C ALA A 119 1.55 -3.12 -16.99
N SER A 120 1.27 -1.97 -16.36
CA SER A 120 1.09 -0.68 -17.03
C SER A 120 2.33 0.25 -16.98
N GLU A 121 3.54 -0.31 -16.91
CA GLU A 121 4.75 0.43 -16.48
C GLU A 121 5.25 1.53 -17.45
N ALA A 122 4.93 1.48 -18.75
CA ALA A 122 5.55 2.37 -19.74
C ALA A 122 4.88 3.75 -19.91
N SER A 123 3.71 3.99 -19.31
CA SER A 123 2.94 5.24 -19.46
C SER A 123 3.29 6.28 -18.38
N ALA A 124 2.99 7.57 -18.60
CA ALA A 124 3.10 8.59 -17.56
C ALA A 124 2.26 8.24 -16.32
N ALA A 125 1.06 7.71 -16.54
CA ALA A 125 0.22 7.12 -15.48
C ALA A 125 0.92 6.00 -14.71
N GLY A 126 1.59 5.09 -15.42
CA GLY A 126 2.36 4.00 -14.84
C GLY A 126 3.49 4.48 -13.94
N ARG A 127 4.28 5.45 -14.41
CA ARG A 127 5.39 6.03 -13.62
C ARG A 127 4.90 6.76 -12.38
N ALA A 128 3.84 7.57 -12.52
CA ALA A 128 3.21 8.27 -11.41
C ALA A 128 2.74 7.31 -10.31
N ILE A 129 1.96 6.29 -10.69
CA ILE A 129 1.44 5.29 -9.75
C ILE A 129 2.59 4.49 -9.12
N THR A 130 3.60 4.11 -9.90
CA THR A 130 4.79 3.43 -9.35
C THR A 130 5.48 4.26 -8.27
N ARG A 131 5.60 5.60 -8.44
CA ARG A 131 6.15 6.47 -7.38
C ARG A 131 5.31 6.46 -6.10
N CYS A 132 3.97 6.45 -6.21
CA CYS A 132 3.10 6.29 -5.03
C CYS A 132 3.36 4.94 -4.35
N LEU A 133 3.40 3.86 -5.13
CA LEU A 133 3.65 2.51 -4.63
C LEU A 133 5.05 2.36 -3.98
N ASP A 134 6.07 3.02 -4.52
CA ASP A 134 7.40 3.07 -3.92
C ASP A 134 7.37 3.74 -2.55
N ALA A 135 6.61 4.84 -2.41
CA ALA A 135 6.38 5.49 -1.12
C ALA A 135 5.62 4.57 -0.14
N HIS A 136 4.63 3.81 -0.61
CA HIS A 136 3.92 2.82 0.20
C HIS A 136 4.88 1.74 0.72
N ARG A 137 5.76 1.22 -0.14
CA ARG A 137 6.75 0.20 0.22
C ARG A 137 7.76 0.73 1.24
N ALA A 138 8.21 1.99 1.11
CA ALA A 138 9.12 2.60 2.08
C ALA A 138 8.51 2.66 3.49
N VAL A 139 7.26 3.12 3.60
CA VAL A 139 6.53 3.20 4.87
C VAL A 139 6.26 1.81 5.45
N THR A 140 5.83 0.87 4.61
CA THR A 140 5.59 -0.53 4.98
C THR A 140 6.86 -1.17 5.54
N GLY A 141 8.03 -0.92 4.92
CA GLY A 141 9.31 -1.44 5.41
C GLY A 141 9.64 -0.99 6.82
N VAL A 142 9.41 0.30 7.14
CA VAL A 142 9.62 0.84 8.49
C VAL A 142 8.62 0.28 9.49
N LEU A 143 7.34 0.19 9.12
CA LEU A 143 6.29 -0.41 9.96
C LEU A 143 6.60 -1.88 10.31
N HIS A 144 7.04 -2.67 9.34
CA HIS A 144 7.48 -4.03 9.59
C HIS A 144 8.70 -4.13 10.49
N ALA A 145 9.66 -3.21 10.37
CA ALA A 145 10.77 -3.16 11.31
C ALA A 145 10.26 -2.91 12.74
N LEU A 146 9.41 -1.90 12.92
CA LEU A 146 8.81 -1.54 14.22
C LEU A 146 7.99 -2.67 14.85
N LEU A 147 7.12 -3.32 14.07
CA LEU A 147 6.28 -4.42 14.55
C LEU A 147 7.12 -5.62 14.99
N ARG A 148 8.18 -5.97 14.25
CA ARG A 148 9.10 -7.04 14.63
C ARG A 148 9.83 -6.71 15.93
N HIS A 149 10.27 -5.46 16.12
CA HIS A 149 10.89 -5.01 17.37
C HIS A 149 9.97 -5.20 18.59
N GLY A 150 8.65 -4.98 18.45
CA GLY A 150 7.68 -5.25 19.52
C GLY A 150 7.57 -6.74 19.88
N THR A 151 7.56 -7.62 18.87
CA THR A 151 7.42 -9.07 19.07
C THR A 151 8.66 -9.78 19.62
N ALA A 152 9.86 -9.24 19.38
CA ALA A 152 11.13 -9.91 19.70
C ALA A 152 11.63 -9.71 21.15
N ARG A 153 10.81 -9.21 22.08
CA ARG A 153 11.29 -8.72 23.37
C ARG A 153 11.79 -9.80 24.35
N GLY A 154 13.10 -9.72 24.61
CA GLY A 154 13.84 -10.35 25.71
C GLY A 154 15.04 -9.50 26.20
N THR A 155 14.78 -8.28 26.72
CA THR A 155 15.69 -7.28 27.39
C THR A 155 16.47 -6.26 26.51
N PRO A 156 17.04 -5.16 27.08
CA PRO A 156 16.43 -4.11 27.91
C PRO A 156 16.73 -2.65 27.42
N ALA A 157 15.99 -1.66 27.96
CA ALA A 157 16.28 -0.22 28.22
C ALA A 157 17.01 0.71 27.19
N GLY A 158 17.88 0.23 26.30
CA GLY A 158 18.62 1.05 25.32
C GLY A 158 17.83 1.42 24.06
N ASP A 159 16.61 0.90 23.92
CA ASP A 159 15.83 0.88 22.68
C ASP A 159 14.93 2.12 22.50
N ALA A 160 14.65 2.90 23.56
CA ALA A 160 13.71 4.02 23.47
C ALA A 160 14.21 5.15 22.55
N GLY A 161 15.52 5.42 22.52
CA GLY A 161 16.11 6.42 21.64
C GLY A 161 16.13 5.99 20.17
N VAL A 162 16.39 4.71 19.90
CA VAL A 162 16.35 4.12 18.56
C VAL A 162 14.91 4.11 18.06
N LEU A 163 13.97 3.61 18.86
CA LEU A 163 12.55 3.59 18.53
C LEU A 163 12.01 4.99 18.21
N ARG A 164 12.41 6.01 18.99
CA ARG A 164 12.02 7.41 18.72
C ARG A 164 12.54 7.90 17.38
N ARG A 165 13.79 7.56 17.03
CA ARG A 165 14.36 7.90 15.72
C ARG A 165 13.58 7.23 14.61
N VAL A 166 13.29 5.93 14.73
CA VAL A 166 12.53 5.19 13.72
C VAL A 166 11.08 5.73 13.58
N LEU A 167 10.44 6.15 14.67
CA LEU A 167 9.13 6.82 14.62
C LEU A 167 9.21 8.20 13.95
N ALA A 168 10.29 8.96 14.17
CA ALA A 168 10.52 10.22 13.47
C ALA A 168 10.79 10.00 11.97
N ASP A 169 11.55 8.96 11.61
CA ASP A 169 11.77 8.57 10.22
C ASP A 169 10.44 8.17 9.55
N LEU A 170 9.59 7.42 10.25
CA LEU A 170 8.24 7.08 9.81
C LEU A 170 7.38 8.33 9.60
N ALA A 171 7.41 9.29 10.53
CA ALA A 171 6.69 10.56 10.39
C ALA A 171 7.18 11.35 9.17
N GLY A 172 8.49 11.39 8.93
CA GLY A 172 9.08 12.02 7.74
C GLY A 172 8.63 11.35 6.45
N LEU A 173 8.65 10.01 6.37
CA LEU A 173 8.14 9.27 5.20
C LEU A 173 6.65 9.50 4.97
N GLN A 174 5.87 9.58 6.05
CA GLN A 174 4.43 9.89 5.99
C GLN A 174 4.19 11.32 5.50
N ALA A 175 4.99 12.31 5.90
CA ALA A 175 4.89 13.69 5.41
C ALA A 175 5.26 13.77 3.92
N LEU A 176 6.40 13.18 3.54
CA LEU A 176 6.84 13.11 2.15
C LEU A 176 5.79 12.47 1.24
N ARG A 177 5.09 11.44 1.70
CA ARG A 177 4.03 10.81 0.93
C ARG A 177 2.80 11.72 0.78
N ARG A 178 2.34 12.29 1.89
CA ARG A 178 1.02 12.95 2.01
C ARG A 178 1.01 14.44 1.69
N GLU A 179 2.18 15.08 1.60
CA GLU A 179 2.30 16.53 1.40
C GLU A 179 3.14 16.82 0.16
N ASP A 180 4.34 16.24 0.08
CA ASP A 180 5.30 16.51 -0.99
C ASP A 180 5.25 15.50 -2.15
N GLY A 181 4.46 14.43 -1.97
CA GLY A 181 4.40 13.30 -2.88
C GLY A 181 3.50 13.54 -4.09
N PRO A 182 3.40 12.56 -5.01
CA PRO A 182 2.47 12.62 -6.13
C PRO A 182 0.99 12.51 -5.71
N GLU A 183 0.69 11.93 -4.55
CA GLU A 183 -0.68 11.64 -4.08
C GLU A 183 -1.58 12.88 -3.94
N PRO A 184 -1.17 14.00 -3.28
CA PRO A 184 -2.05 15.15 -3.11
C PRO A 184 -2.44 15.80 -4.43
N SER A 185 -1.49 15.92 -5.36
CA SER A 185 -1.75 16.44 -6.70
C SER A 185 -2.66 15.50 -7.49
N LEU A 186 -2.44 14.18 -7.40
CA LEU A 186 -3.30 13.17 -8.01
C LEU A 186 -4.75 13.28 -7.49
N PHE A 187 -4.93 13.36 -6.17
CA PHE A 187 -6.25 13.45 -5.53
C PHE A 187 -6.97 14.74 -5.91
N ALA A 188 -6.24 15.88 -5.93
CA ALA A 188 -6.79 17.17 -6.33
C ALA A 188 -7.27 17.13 -7.79
N MET A 189 -6.48 16.57 -8.71
CA MET A 189 -6.90 16.43 -10.10
C MET A 189 -8.09 15.49 -10.25
N LEU A 190 -8.13 14.39 -9.49
CA LEU A 190 -9.22 13.44 -9.57
C LEU A 190 -10.56 14.06 -9.14
N ARG A 191 -10.58 14.88 -8.07
CA ARG A 191 -11.75 15.65 -7.64
C ARG A 191 -12.27 16.61 -8.71
N VAL A 192 -11.38 17.17 -9.52
CA VAL A 192 -11.79 18.04 -10.65
C VAL A 192 -12.40 17.24 -11.80
N ARG A 193 -11.95 15.99 -12.00
CA ARG A 193 -12.34 15.17 -13.15
C ARG A 193 -13.60 14.33 -12.90
N THR A 194 -13.90 13.97 -11.66
CA THR A 194 -15.05 13.11 -11.33
C THR A 194 -15.47 13.22 -9.88
N GLU A 195 -16.78 13.20 -9.64
CA GLU A 195 -17.38 13.12 -8.30
C GLU A 195 -17.47 11.66 -7.79
N THR A 196 -17.19 10.68 -8.64
CA THR A 196 -17.45 9.24 -8.37
C THR A 196 -16.69 8.72 -7.15
N VAL A 197 -15.53 9.30 -6.84
CA VAL A 197 -14.65 8.87 -5.76
C VAL A 197 -14.51 9.88 -4.63
N ASP A 198 -15.31 10.97 -4.64
CA ASP A 198 -15.22 12.02 -3.62
C ASP A 198 -15.45 11.47 -2.21
N ALA A 199 -16.41 10.56 -2.05
CA ALA A 199 -16.68 9.92 -0.77
C ALA A 199 -15.48 9.13 -0.22
N GLU A 200 -14.69 8.52 -1.09
CA GLU A 200 -13.49 7.76 -0.72
C GLU A 200 -12.31 8.69 -0.43
N LEU A 201 -12.13 9.75 -1.24
CA LEU A 201 -11.12 10.78 -0.97
C LEU A 201 -11.38 11.50 0.36
N ASP A 202 -12.64 11.79 0.69
CA ASP A 202 -13.01 12.39 1.97
C ASP A 202 -12.79 11.43 3.15
N GLU A 203 -12.94 10.11 2.93
CA GLU A 203 -12.61 9.11 3.94
C GLU A 203 -11.11 8.96 4.15
N LEU A 204 -10.31 9.01 3.08
CA LEU A 204 -8.85 9.05 3.18
C LEU A 204 -8.38 10.28 3.97
N ASP A 205 -8.96 11.46 3.72
CA ASP A 205 -8.66 12.67 4.50
C ASP A 205 -9.00 12.51 5.99
N ARG A 206 -10.09 11.80 6.32
CA ARG A 206 -10.45 11.48 7.72
C ARG A 206 -9.49 10.48 8.35
N GLN A 207 -9.05 9.47 7.61
CA GLN A 207 -8.06 8.49 8.06
C GLN A 207 -6.72 9.16 8.33
N GLN A 208 -6.24 9.97 7.40
CA GLN A 208 -4.99 10.73 7.53
C GLN A 208 -4.96 11.59 8.80
N ARG A 209 -6.06 12.29 9.14
CA ARG A 209 -6.15 13.06 10.39
C ARG A 209 -6.07 12.19 11.64
N ARG A 210 -6.71 11.01 11.63
CA ARG A 210 -6.65 10.05 12.74
C ARG A 210 -5.23 9.48 12.89
N ASP A 211 -4.58 9.19 11.79
CA ASP A 211 -3.23 8.62 11.77
C ASP A 211 -2.18 9.59 12.28
N THR A 212 -2.28 10.88 11.94
CA THR A 212 -1.40 11.91 12.53
C THR A 212 -1.52 11.93 14.05
N HIS A 213 -2.74 11.93 14.59
CA HIS A 213 -2.94 11.87 16.04
C HIS A 213 -2.39 10.57 16.67
N ALA A 214 -2.59 9.42 16.00
CA ALA A 214 -2.08 8.15 16.48
C ALA A 214 -0.54 8.10 16.50
N LEU A 215 0.12 8.71 15.51
CA LEU A 215 1.58 8.77 15.45
C LEU A 215 2.16 9.70 16.52
N ASP A 216 1.53 10.85 16.76
CA ASP A 216 1.90 11.77 17.86
C ASP A 216 1.79 11.09 19.23
N GLU A 217 0.73 10.29 19.42
CA GLU A 217 0.52 9.52 20.63
C GLU A 217 1.60 8.45 20.82
N LEU A 218 1.96 7.71 19.76
CA LEU A 218 3.07 6.76 19.80
C LEU A 218 4.39 7.44 20.19
N ALA A 219 4.67 8.60 19.59
CA ALA A 219 5.87 9.38 19.92
C ALA A 219 5.85 9.81 21.40
N ARG A 220 4.72 10.26 21.92
CA ARG A 220 4.55 10.64 23.34
C ARG A 220 4.75 9.45 24.28
N MET A 221 4.23 8.26 23.94
CA MET A 221 4.41 7.04 24.74
C MET A 221 5.90 6.69 24.91
N THR A 222 6.72 6.86 23.87
CA THR A 222 8.18 6.63 23.95
C THR A 222 8.95 7.63 24.83
N GLN A 223 8.33 8.75 25.20
CA GLN A 223 8.93 9.75 26.10
C GLN A 223 8.64 9.46 27.57
N GLN A 224 7.50 8.83 27.87
CA GLN A 224 7.00 8.69 29.24
C GLN A 224 7.37 7.37 29.90
N THR A 225 7.55 6.28 29.15
CA THR A 225 7.86 4.95 29.69
C THR A 225 8.56 4.11 28.62
N MET A 226 9.30 3.07 29.03
CA MET A 226 9.77 2.05 28.09
C MET A 226 8.58 1.45 27.33
N PRO A 227 8.76 1.02 26.07
CA PRO A 227 7.63 0.56 25.28
C PRO A 227 7.05 -0.71 25.91
N SER A 228 5.73 -0.72 26.02
CA SER A 228 4.93 -1.68 26.78
C SER A 228 3.98 -2.42 25.85
N ALA A 229 3.26 -3.43 26.35
CA ALA A 229 2.19 -4.07 25.59
C ALA A 229 1.14 -3.06 25.07
N GLY A 230 0.92 -1.94 25.77
CA GLY A 230 0.05 -0.86 25.31
C GLY A 230 0.63 -0.10 24.12
N PHE A 231 1.95 0.13 24.09
CA PHE A 231 2.64 0.69 22.93
C PHE A 231 2.56 -0.26 21.73
N ASP A 232 2.83 -1.55 21.96
CA ASP A 232 2.81 -2.55 20.88
C ASP A 232 1.40 -2.67 20.28
N ALA A 233 0.35 -2.62 21.11
CA ALA A 233 -1.04 -2.60 20.64
C ALA A 233 -1.39 -1.32 19.86
N ALA A 234 -0.93 -0.14 20.33
CA ALA A 234 -1.13 1.12 19.63
C ALA A 234 -0.40 1.14 18.27
N LEU A 235 0.82 0.60 18.21
CA LEU A 235 1.59 0.49 16.98
C LEU A 235 0.93 -0.47 15.99
N ALA A 236 0.41 -1.61 16.45
CA ALA A 236 -0.34 -2.54 15.61
C ALA A 236 -1.62 -1.91 15.05
N ALA A 237 -2.35 -1.14 15.87
CA ALA A 237 -3.54 -0.42 15.43
C ALA A 237 -3.21 0.66 14.40
N TYR A 238 -2.14 1.43 14.62
CA TYR A 238 -1.64 2.42 13.66
C TYR A 238 -1.23 1.77 12.33
N ALA A 239 -0.43 0.70 12.38
CA ALA A 239 0.01 -0.01 11.19
C ALA A 239 -1.18 -0.54 10.37
N ARG A 240 -2.18 -1.12 11.04
CA ARG A 240 -3.42 -1.55 10.40
C ARG A 240 -4.14 -0.39 9.70
N GLY A 241 -4.27 0.76 10.36
CA GLY A 241 -4.89 1.96 9.76
C GLY A 241 -4.17 2.41 8.48
N VAL A 242 -2.84 2.47 8.51
CA VAL A 242 -2.03 2.83 7.35
C VAL A 242 -2.20 1.83 6.20
N PHE A 243 -2.23 0.52 6.49
CA PHE A 243 -2.46 -0.50 5.47
C PHE A 243 -3.87 -0.46 4.89
N GLU A 244 -4.89 -0.17 5.70
CA GLU A 244 -6.26 0.05 5.22
C GLU A 244 -6.35 1.28 4.30
N GLN A 245 -5.62 2.36 4.61
CA GLN A 245 -5.53 3.56 3.76
C GLN A 245 -4.92 3.21 2.40
N MET A 246 -3.73 2.59 2.40
CA MET A 246 -3.04 2.15 1.18
C MET A 246 -3.92 1.23 0.34
N GLY A 247 -4.65 0.30 0.96
CA GLY A 247 -5.58 -0.59 0.27
C GLY A 247 -6.71 0.13 -0.45
N ARG A 248 -7.24 1.22 0.12
CA ARG A 248 -8.26 2.06 -0.54
C ARG A 248 -7.67 2.84 -1.71
N GLU A 249 -6.49 3.41 -1.54
CA GLU A 249 -5.78 4.12 -2.61
C GLU A 249 -5.51 3.19 -3.79
N GLU A 250 -4.91 2.03 -3.50
CA GLU A 250 -4.54 1.00 -4.47
C GLU A 250 -5.75 0.35 -5.15
N GLY A 251 -6.81 0.07 -4.40
CA GLY A 251 -7.99 -0.67 -4.88
C GLY A 251 -9.11 0.19 -5.47
N VAL A 252 -9.11 1.50 -5.22
CA VAL A 252 -10.16 2.42 -5.67
C VAL A 252 -9.61 3.65 -6.37
N ILE A 253 -8.68 4.35 -5.72
CA ILE A 253 -8.23 5.66 -6.21
C ILE A 253 -7.36 5.52 -7.45
N PHE A 254 -6.36 4.63 -7.45
CA PHE A 254 -5.50 4.43 -8.63
C PHE A 254 -6.26 3.88 -9.84
N PRO A 255 -7.17 2.88 -9.71
CA PRO A 255 -8.04 2.47 -10.81
C PRO A 255 -8.91 3.61 -11.35
N ALA A 256 -9.51 4.41 -10.45
CA ALA A 256 -10.30 5.57 -10.86
C ALA A 256 -9.45 6.64 -11.55
N ALA A 257 -8.24 6.91 -11.05
CA ALA A 257 -7.31 7.85 -11.66
C ALA A 257 -6.96 7.42 -13.09
N ARG A 258 -6.64 6.14 -13.31
CA ARG A 258 -6.38 5.59 -14.65
C ARG A 258 -7.58 5.76 -15.60
N ARG A 259 -8.79 5.70 -15.06
CA ARG A 259 -10.04 5.80 -15.84
C ARG A 259 -10.41 7.24 -16.21
N TYR A 260 -10.21 8.18 -15.29
CA TYR A 260 -10.76 9.54 -15.40
C TYR A 260 -9.72 10.61 -15.71
N LEU A 261 -8.45 10.38 -15.39
CA LEU A 261 -7.38 11.31 -15.75
C LEU A 261 -6.96 11.09 -17.21
N SER A 262 -6.79 12.21 -17.93
CA SER A 262 -6.28 12.22 -19.30
C SER A 262 -4.74 12.15 -19.31
N GLU A 263 -4.16 11.83 -20.48
CA GLU A 263 -2.69 11.85 -20.63
C GLU A 263 -2.07 13.21 -20.26
N ALA A 264 -2.77 14.32 -20.55
CA ALA A 264 -2.32 15.66 -20.18
C ALA A 264 -2.25 15.85 -18.65
N ASP A 265 -3.20 15.30 -17.90
CA ASP A 265 -3.18 15.34 -16.43
C ASP A 265 -1.98 14.57 -15.88
N TRP A 266 -1.67 13.41 -16.48
CA TRP A 266 -0.52 12.60 -16.07
C TRP A 266 0.81 13.28 -16.37
N ILE A 267 0.94 13.94 -17.52
CA ILE A 267 2.13 14.74 -17.86
C ILE A 267 2.30 15.91 -16.88
N GLU A 268 1.20 16.59 -16.51
CA GLU A 268 1.22 17.68 -15.52
C GLU A 268 1.65 17.18 -14.12
N LEU A 269 1.21 15.98 -13.73
CA LEU A 269 1.66 15.36 -12.48
C LEU A 269 3.17 15.11 -12.48
N GLU A 270 3.71 14.65 -13.61
CA GLU A 270 5.14 14.39 -13.76
C GLU A 270 5.96 15.68 -13.69
N SER A 271 5.53 16.74 -14.37
CA SER A 271 6.24 18.02 -14.34
C SER A 271 6.26 18.62 -12.93
N LYS A 272 5.15 18.53 -12.20
CA LYS A 272 5.08 18.99 -10.79
C LYS A 272 6.02 18.19 -9.87
N ALA A 273 6.16 16.89 -10.11
CA ALA A 273 7.08 16.05 -9.35
C ALA A 273 8.56 16.40 -9.63
N GLU A 274 8.89 16.78 -10.87
CA GLU A 274 10.25 17.21 -11.25
C GLU A 274 10.59 18.59 -10.67
N GLU A 275 9.65 19.54 -10.69
CA GLU A 275 9.82 20.87 -10.10
C GLU A 275 10.02 20.82 -8.57
N GLY A 276 9.35 19.90 -7.88
CA GLY A 276 9.55 19.68 -6.44
C GLY A 276 10.89 19.04 -6.10
N ALA A 277 11.44 18.22 -7.00
CA ALA A 277 12.74 17.56 -6.81
C ALA A 277 13.94 18.49 -7.06
N ASP A 278 13.76 19.52 -7.90
CA ASP A 278 14.81 20.48 -8.27
C ASP A 278 14.81 21.74 -7.39
N ALA A 279 13.92 21.82 -6.39
CA ALA A 279 13.88 22.90 -5.42
C ALA A 279 15.18 22.92 -4.60
N PRO A 280 15.98 24.02 -4.63
CA PRO A 280 17.22 24.10 -3.87
C PRO A 280 16.92 24.00 -2.38
N LEU A 281 17.62 23.09 -1.68
CA LEU A 281 17.62 23.06 -0.22
C LEU A 281 17.93 24.48 0.29
N PRO A 282 17.15 25.03 1.25
CA PRO A 282 17.45 26.33 1.80
C PRO A 282 18.85 26.27 2.39
N ALA A 283 19.75 27.10 1.86
CA ALA A 283 21.08 27.28 2.39
C ALA A 283 20.93 27.57 3.88
N THR A 284 21.56 26.73 4.70
CA THR A 284 21.78 27.05 6.10
C THR A 284 22.62 28.32 6.12
N ASP A 285 21.97 29.47 6.32
CA ASP A 285 22.62 30.71 6.69
C ASP A 285 23.31 30.47 8.04
N GLU A 286 24.59 30.07 7.97
CA GLU A 286 25.49 30.23 9.09
C GLU A 286 25.62 31.74 9.36
N PRO A 287 25.40 32.21 10.60
CA PRO A 287 25.56 33.63 10.91
C PRO A 287 27.03 34.03 10.81
N GLU A 288 27.34 34.75 9.74
CA GLU A 288 28.64 35.33 9.45
C GLU A 288 29.02 36.36 10.54
N GLY A 289 30.03 36.00 11.33
CA GLY A 289 31.07 36.91 11.83
C GLY A 289 30.66 38.12 12.69
N ALA A 290 30.73 37.95 14.01
CA ALA A 290 30.88 39.08 14.94
C ALA A 290 32.23 39.82 14.71
N PRO A 291 32.28 41.15 14.86
CA PRO A 291 33.45 41.97 14.48
C PRO A 291 34.63 41.79 15.45
N ARG A 292 35.84 41.70 14.87
CA ARG A 292 37.11 41.73 15.61
C ARG A 292 37.31 43.10 16.25
N ALA A 293 37.51 43.11 17.56
CA ALA A 293 38.07 44.25 18.28
C ALA A 293 39.55 44.42 17.89
N SER A 294 39.92 45.63 17.48
CA SER A 294 41.31 46.05 17.33
C SER A 294 41.81 46.64 18.64
N ASP A 295 42.94 46.11 19.12
CA ASP A 295 43.95 46.85 19.88
C ASP A 295 44.95 47.47 18.90
#